data_AF-E9Q1V0-F1
#
_entry.id   AF-E9Q1V0-F1
#
_cell.length_a   1.000
_cell.length_b   1.000
_cell.length_c   1.000
_cell.angle_alpha   90.00
_cell.angle_beta   90.00
_cell.angle_gamma   90.00
#
_symmetry.space_group_name_H-M   'P 1'
#
loop_
_entity.id
_entity.type
_entity.pdbx_description
1 polymer ?
#
loop_
_entity_poly.entity_id
_entity_poly.type
_entity_poly.pdbx_seq_one_letter_code
_entity_poly.pdbx_strand_id
1 'polypeptide(L)'
;MGGKVPPATHKAKSEENTKEEKRDKTTEENIKTEELSSEESDLEIDNEGVIEPDTDAPQEMGDENAEITEEMMDEANEKKGAAIEALNDGELQKAIDLFTDAIKLNPRLAILYAKRASVFVKLQKPNAA
;
A
#
# COMPACT_ATOMS: atom_id res chain seq x y z
N MET A 1 1.47 33.76 -13.90
CA MET A 1 2.60 33.51 -14.82
C MET A 1 2.43 32.11 -15.37
N GLY A 2 2.15 31.98 -16.67
CA GLY A 2 1.95 30.69 -17.34
C GLY A 2 3.01 30.52 -18.42
N GLY A 3 3.89 29.51 -18.27
CA GLY A 3 4.93 29.20 -19.24
C GLY A 3 4.36 28.51 -20.49
N LYS A 4 4.77 28.94 -21.67
CA LYS A 4 4.43 28.31 -22.96
C LYS A 4 5.43 27.19 -23.28
N VAL A 5 4.91 26.06 -23.78
CA VAL A 5 5.68 24.92 -24.30
C VAL A 5 6.05 25.17 -25.77
N PRO A 6 7.29 24.87 -26.23
CA PRO A 6 7.67 25.00 -27.64
C PRO A 6 7.14 23.82 -28.49
N PRO A 7 6.91 24.02 -29.81
CA PRO A 7 6.29 23.01 -30.66
C PRO A 7 7.29 21.95 -31.15
N ALA A 8 6.82 20.71 -31.27
CA ALA A 8 7.58 19.59 -31.82
C ALA A 8 7.70 19.71 -33.35
N THR A 9 8.93 19.65 -33.85
CA THR A 9 9.22 19.49 -35.28
C THR A 9 9.10 18.02 -35.70
N HIS A 10 8.04 17.69 -36.43
CA HIS A 10 8.03 16.52 -37.31
C HIS A 10 8.50 16.96 -38.71
N LYS A 11 9.49 16.26 -39.27
CA LYS A 11 9.59 16.06 -40.73
C LYS A 11 10.33 14.77 -41.04
N ALA A 12 9.57 13.84 -41.62
CA ALA A 12 10.05 12.63 -42.27
C ALA A 12 10.59 12.93 -43.68
N LYS A 13 11.53 12.11 -44.15
CA LYS A 13 11.79 11.64 -45.53
C LYS A 13 13.00 10.70 -45.46
N SER A 14 12.82 9.38 -45.52
CA SER A 14 12.81 8.52 -46.72
C SER A 14 14.12 8.58 -47.52
N GLU A 15 14.86 7.46 -47.58
CA GLU A 15 15.32 6.86 -48.84
C GLU A 15 15.98 5.49 -48.59
N GLU A 16 15.57 4.56 -49.44
CA GLU A 16 15.95 3.16 -49.57
C GLU A 16 17.26 3.05 -50.36
N ASN A 17 18.23 2.25 -49.92
CA ASN A 17 19.11 1.56 -50.86
C ASN A 17 19.77 0.32 -50.26
N THR A 18 19.61 -0.79 -50.98
CA THR A 18 20.10 -2.14 -50.69
C THR A 18 21.53 -2.30 -51.17
N LYS A 19 22.45 -2.87 -50.37
CA LYS A 19 23.51 -3.76 -50.89
C LYS A 19 24.20 -4.58 -49.79
N GLU A 20 24.40 -5.84 -50.12
CA GLU A 20 25.10 -6.91 -49.39
C GLU A 20 26.52 -6.54 -48.93
N GLU A 21 26.96 -7.11 -47.79
CA GLU A 21 27.93 -8.22 -47.74
C GLU A 21 28.95 -8.12 -46.56
N LYS A 22 28.87 -9.13 -45.66
CA LYS A 22 29.95 -9.78 -44.87
C LYS A 22 30.74 -9.06 -43.74
N ARG A 23 30.62 -9.73 -42.58
CA ARG A 23 31.66 -10.24 -41.64
C ARG A 23 32.17 -9.36 -40.49
N ASP A 24 31.90 -9.92 -39.30
CA ASP A 24 32.73 -10.11 -38.10
C ASP A 24 33.36 -8.91 -37.36
N LYS A 25 32.84 -8.76 -36.12
CA LYS A 25 33.50 -8.42 -34.85
C LYS A 25 34.17 -7.05 -34.71
N THR A 26 33.75 -6.29 -33.70
CA THR A 26 34.48 -5.90 -32.47
C THR A 26 33.56 -4.88 -31.75
N THR A 27 32.74 -5.31 -30.77
CA THR A 27 32.99 -5.15 -29.33
C THR A 27 33.56 -3.78 -28.96
N GLU A 28 32.72 -2.76 -28.76
CA GLU A 28 33.05 -1.55 -27.96
C GLU A 28 31.89 -0.53 -27.98
N GLU A 29 30.73 -0.85 -27.41
CA GLU A 29 29.75 0.20 -27.05
C GLU A 29 28.74 -0.26 -25.97
N ASN A 30 29.18 -1.11 -25.04
CA ASN A 30 28.41 -1.44 -23.84
C ASN A 30 29.15 -1.01 -22.56
N ILE A 31 29.88 0.11 -22.64
CA ILE A 31 30.54 0.72 -21.49
C ILE A 31 29.75 2.00 -21.21
N LYS A 32 29.26 2.14 -19.98
CA LYS A 32 28.59 3.33 -19.40
C LYS A 32 27.07 3.25 -19.22
N THR A 33 26.59 2.13 -18.68
CA THR A 33 25.35 2.15 -17.87
C THR A 33 25.51 1.34 -16.57
N GLU A 34 26.52 0.47 -16.49
CA GLU A 34 26.79 -0.36 -15.31
C GLU A 34 27.49 0.38 -14.14
N GLU A 35 28.24 1.46 -14.38
CA GLU A 35 29.01 2.12 -13.31
C GLU A 35 28.21 3.04 -12.37
N LEU A 36 26.96 3.40 -12.69
CA LEU A 36 26.12 4.20 -11.79
C LEU A 36 25.30 3.35 -10.79
N SER A 37 25.38 2.02 -10.90
CA SER A 37 24.67 1.10 -10.01
C SER A 37 25.55 0.51 -8.90
N SER A 38 26.85 0.83 -8.86
CA SER A 38 27.84 0.03 -8.11
C SER A 38 28.27 0.60 -6.75
N GLU A 39 27.61 1.60 -6.19
CA GLU A 39 27.95 2.12 -4.85
C GLU A 39 26.73 2.23 -3.91
N GLU A 40 25.74 1.34 -4.07
CA GLU A 40 24.84 1.04 -2.96
C GLU A 40 25.70 0.32 -1.91
N SER A 41 25.98 1.00 -0.81
CA SER A 41 26.72 0.41 0.32
C SER A 41 26.00 -0.86 0.76
N ASP A 42 26.67 -2.02 0.68
CA ASP A 42 26.23 -3.31 1.21
C ASP A 42 26.20 -3.24 2.74
N LEU A 43 25.23 -2.48 3.26
CA LEU A 43 25.00 -2.32 4.69
C LEU A 43 24.18 -3.53 5.16
N GLU A 44 24.72 -4.24 6.15
CA GLU A 44 23.96 -5.25 6.87
C GLU A 44 22.79 -4.57 7.59
N ILE A 45 21.58 -4.77 7.08
CA ILE A 45 20.35 -4.27 7.73
C ILE A 45 20.01 -5.22 8.87
N ASP A 46 19.91 -4.66 10.07
CA ASP A 46 19.42 -5.39 11.24
C ASP A 46 17.95 -5.76 11.04
N ASN A 47 17.65 -7.06 11.17
CA ASN A 47 16.31 -7.62 11.01
C ASN A 47 15.65 -7.95 12.37
N GLU A 48 16.20 -7.45 13.49
CA GLU A 48 15.56 -7.60 14.80
C GLU A 48 14.13 -7.02 14.79
N GLY A 49 13.16 -7.85 15.19
CA GLY A 49 11.75 -7.47 15.26
C GLY A 49 10.97 -7.60 13.94
N VAL A 50 11.62 -7.98 12.84
CA VAL A 50 10.92 -8.35 11.59
C VAL A 50 10.13 -9.64 11.82
N ILE A 51 8.85 -9.63 11.45
CA ILE A 51 7.93 -10.77 11.59
C ILE A 51 7.45 -11.24 10.21
N GLU A 52 7.02 -12.50 10.14
CA GLU A 52 6.38 -13.02 8.94
C GLU A 52 5.03 -12.32 8.67
N PRO A 53 4.66 -12.12 7.40
CA PRO A 53 3.35 -11.56 7.05
C PRO A 53 2.21 -12.51 7.42
N ASP A 54 1.08 -11.97 7.86
CA ASP A 54 -0.15 -12.76 8.01
C ASP A 54 -0.76 -13.12 6.65
N THR A 55 -1.33 -14.32 6.57
CA THR A 55 -1.92 -14.90 5.34
C THR A 55 -3.42 -15.17 5.48
N ASP A 56 -4.05 -14.57 6.48
CA ASP A 56 -5.47 -14.68 6.74
C ASP A 56 -6.31 -14.04 5.63
N ALA A 57 -7.60 -14.40 5.57
CA ALA A 57 -8.53 -13.75 4.67
C ALA A 57 -8.67 -12.24 4.99
N PRO A 58 -8.95 -11.39 3.98
CA PRO A 58 -9.20 -9.97 4.22
C PRO A 58 -10.29 -9.73 5.26
N GLN A 59 -10.06 -8.74 6.12
CA GLN A 59 -10.99 -8.36 7.18
C GLN A 59 -12.25 -7.70 6.61
N GLU A 60 -13.36 -7.79 7.34
CA GLU A 60 -14.61 -7.14 6.94
C GLU A 60 -14.52 -5.62 7.13
N MET A 61 -14.92 -4.85 6.11
CA MET A 61 -14.75 -3.39 6.05
C MET A 61 -16.06 -2.60 6.08
N GLY A 62 -17.21 -3.28 6.22
CA GLY A 62 -18.52 -2.65 6.08
C GLY A 62 -18.84 -2.22 4.64
N ASP A 63 -19.95 -1.51 4.45
CA ASP A 63 -20.36 -0.95 3.16
C ASP A 63 -20.23 0.58 3.18
N GLU A 64 -19.21 1.12 2.49
CA GLU A 64 -18.94 2.56 2.42
C GLU A 64 -20.13 3.39 1.89
N ASN A 65 -20.98 2.78 1.06
CA ASN A 65 -22.12 3.44 0.43
C ASN A 65 -23.41 3.35 1.26
N ALA A 66 -23.40 2.60 2.37
CA ALA A 66 -24.57 2.46 3.22
C ALA A 66 -25.05 3.81 3.76
N GLU A 67 -26.37 3.91 3.93
CA GLU A 67 -26.97 5.00 4.69
C GLU A 67 -26.71 4.78 6.18
N ILE A 68 -26.27 5.83 6.87
CA ILE A 68 -25.92 5.77 8.29
C ILE A 68 -26.95 6.63 9.02
N THR A 69 -27.85 5.98 9.76
CA THR A 69 -28.85 6.66 10.58
C THR A 69 -28.26 7.12 11.91
N GLU A 70 -28.93 8.03 12.61
CA GLU A 70 -28.52 8.48 13.95
C GLU A 70 -28.43 7.31 14.94
N GLU A 71 -29.41 6.40 14.91
CA GLU A 71 -29.42 5.18 15.73
C GLU A 71 -28.19 4.31 15.48
N MET A 72 -27.79 4.12 14.22
CA MET A 72 -26.57 3.35 13.87
C MET A 72 -25.31 4.06 14.34
N MET A 73 -25.28 5.41 14.36
CA MET A 73 -24.13 6.15 14.89
C MET A 73 -23.98 5.95 16.40
N ASP A 74 -25.09 5.98 17.14
CA ASP A 74 -25.09 5.76 18.58
C ASP A 74 -24.66 4.33 18.92
N GLU A 75 -25.21 3.32 18.24
CA GLU A 75 -24.81 1.93 18.44
C GLU A 75 -23.33 1.70 18.07
N ALA A 76 -22.85 2.30 16.98
CA ALA A 76 -21.43 2.24 16.62
C ALA A 76 -20.51 2.86 17.71
N ASN A 77 -20.97 3.95 18.35
CA ASN A 77 -20.23 4.59 19.44
C ASN A 77 -20.22 3.73 20.72
N GLU A 78 -21.33 3.06 21.05
CA GLU A 78 -21.40 2.10 22.16
C GLU A 78 -20.45 0.92 21.93
N LYS A 79 -20.49 0.33 20.72
CA LYS A 79 -19.60 -0.77 20.31
C LYS A 79 -18.13 -0.36 20.36
N LYS A 80 -17.81 0.86 19.93
CA LYS A 80 -16.46 1.44 20.06
C LYS A 80 -16.02 1.54 21.52
N GLY A 81 -16.91 1.97 22.43
CA GLY A 81 -16.65 2.01 23.87
C GLY A 81 -16.29 0.62 24.40
N ALA A 82 -17.15 -0.36 24.15
CA ALA A 82 -16.94 -1.74 24.55
C ALA A 82 -15.65 -2.36 23.94
N ALA A 83 -15.32 -2.01 22.69
CA ALA A 83 -14.10 -2.46 22.04
C ALA A 83 -12.83 -1.91 22.72
N ILE A 84 -12.88 -0.65 23.18
CA ILE A 84 -11.79 -0.03 23.92
C ILE A 84 -11.63 -0.68 25.30
N GLU A 85 -12.73 -0.98 25.99
CA GLU A 85 -12.70 -1.72 27.26
C GLU A 85 -12.07 -3.11 27.08
N ALA A 86 -12.54 -3.89 26.10
CA ALA A 86 -11.96 -5.20 25.76
C ALA A 86 -10.47 -5.10 25.43
N LEU A 87 -10.04 -4.05 24.71
CA LEU A 87 -8.63 -3.80 24.40
C LEU A 87 -7.80 -3.51 25.66
N ASN A 88 -8.35 -2.76 26.62
CA ASN A 88 -7.69 -2.45 27.88
C ASN A 88 -7.56 -3.68 28.77
N ASP A 89 -8.55 -4.58 28.72
CA ASP A 89 -8.56 -5.86 29.44
C ASP A 89 -7.67 -6.92 28.76
N GLY A 90 -7.12 -6.63 27.58
CA GLY A 90 -6.26 -7.54 26.82
C GLY A 90 -7.03 -8.58 25.99
N GLU A 91 -8.35 -8.48 25.91
CA GLU A 91 -9.22 -9.34 25.11
C GLU A 91 -9.18 -8.94 23.62
N LEU A 92 -8.01 -9.11 22.99
CA LEU A 92 -7.72 -8.55 21.65
C LEU A 92 -8.69 -9.02 20.55
N GLN A 93 -9.05 -10.31 20.52
CA GLN A 93 -9.97 -10.81 19.50
C GLN A 93 -11.37 -10.21 19.66
N LYS A 94 -11.87 -10.13 20.89
CA LYS A 94 -13.15 -9.49 21.19
C LYS A 94 -13.15 -8.01 20.82
N ALA A 95 -12.03 -7.31 21.06
CA ALA A 95 -11.88 -5.93 20.62
C ALA A 95 -11.99 -5.79 19.09
N ILE A 96 -11.38 -6.70 18.32
CA ILE A 96 -11.51 -6.73 16.85
C ILE A 96 -12.96 -6.96 16.44
N ASP A 97 -13.63 -7.93 17.06
CA ASP A 97 -15.02 -8.25 16.73
C ASP A 97 -15.93 -7.04 16.97
N LEU A 98 -15.78 -6.38 18.13
CA LEU A 98 -16.54 -5.17 18.49
C LEU A 98 -16.21 -3.97 17.59
N PHE A 99 -14.93 -3.75 17.23
CA PHE A 99 -14.59 -2.71 16.25
C PHE A 99 -15.16 -3.02 14.86
N THR A 100 -15.20 -4.30 14.49
CA THR A 100 -15.78 -4.73 13.20
C THR A 100 -17.29 -4.51 13.19
N ASP A 101 -18.00 -4.85 14.26
CA ASP A 101 -19.42 -4.50 14.44
C ASP A 101 -19.65 -2.99 14.30
N ALA A 102 -18.82 -2.18 14.98
CA ALA A 102 -18.91 -0.73 14.90
C ALA A 102 -18.69 -0.20 13.47
N ILE A 103 -17.77 -0.80 12.72
CA ILE A 103 -17.49 -0.45 11.31
C ILE A 103 -18.67 -0.81 10.41
N LYS A 104 -19.35 -1.95 10.63
CA LYS A 104 -20.55 -2.31 9.86
C LYS A 104 -21.68 -1.30 10.05
N LEU A 105 -21.80 -0.75 11.26
CA LEU A 105 -22.80 0.26 11.61
C LEU A 105 -22.42 1.65 11.11
N ASN A 106 -21.15 2.05 11.23
CA ASN A 106 -20.67 3.34 10.78
C ASN A 106 -19.33 3.22 10.03
N PRO A 107 -19.36 2.82 8.75
CA PRO A 107 -18.15 2.58 7.96
C PRO A 107 -17.42 3.87 7.57
N ARG A 108 -18.00 5.05 7.85
CA ARG A 108 -17.38 6.36 7.56
C ARG A 108 -16.63 6.94 8.76
N LEU A 109 -16.62 6.25 9.91
CA LEU A 109 -15.93 6.70 11.10
C LEU A 109 -14.47 6.21 11.14
N ALA A 110 -13.56 7.04 10.61
CA ALA A 110 -12.13 6.71 10.43
C ALA A 110 -11.43 6.17 11.70
N ILE A 111 -11.79 6.68 12.89
CA ILE A 111 -11.17 6.27 14.15
C ILE A 111 -11.41 4.80 14.50
N LEU A 112 -12.48 4.17 13.98
CA LEU A 112 -12.74 2.75 14.19
C LEU A 112 -11.67 1.89 13.51
N TYR A 113 -11.33 2.21 12.26
CA TYR A 113 -10.29 1.52 11.51
C TYR A 113 -8.92 1.68 12.18
N ALA A 114 -8.54 2.91 12.54
CA ALA A 114 -7.25 3.17 13.19
C ALA A 114 -7.12 2.42 14.53
N LYS A 115 -8.20 2.35 15.33
CA LYS A 115 -8.19 1.59 16.57
C LYS A 115 -8.11 0.09 16.32
N ARG A 116 -8.87 -0.45 15.36
CA ARG A 116 -8.80 -1.87 14.99
C ARG A 116 -7.41 -2.26 14.48
N ALA A 117 -6.79 -1.42 13.65
CA ALA A 117 -5.41 -1.57 13.18
C ALA A 117 -4.42 -1.72 14.33
N SER A 118 -4.55 -0.89 15.38
CA SER A 118 -3.71 -1.00 16.57
C SER A 118 -3.84 -2.35 17.29
N VAL A 119 -5.02 -2.99 17.21
CA VAL A 119 -5.22 -4.34 17.76
C VAL A 119 -4.56 -5.40 16.87
N PHE A 120 -4.65 -5.27 15.55
CA PHE A 120 -3.95 -6.17 14.62
C PHE A 120 -2.42 -6.10 14.78
N VAL A 121 -1.86 -4.91 14.99
CA VAL A 121 -0.43 -4.75 15.32
C VAL A 121 -0.07 -5.52 16.60
N LYS A 122 -0.89 -5.42 17.66
CA LYS A 122 -0.68 -6.19 18.91
C LYS A 122 -0.79 -7.71 18.70
N LEU A 123 -1.55 -8.15 17.71
CA LEU A 123 -1.66 -9.56 17.30
C LEU A 123 -0.59 -9.98 16.28
N GLN A 124 0.35 -9.11 15.92
CA GLN A 124 1.36 -9.38 14.90
C GLN A 124 0.75 -9.77 13.54
N LYS A 125 -0.35 -9.10 13.16
CA LYS A 125 -1.01 -9.24 11.85
C LYS A 125 -0.85 -7.97 11.01
N PRO A 126 0.34 -7.71 10.45
CA PRO A 126 0.66 -6.44 9.80
C PRO A 126 -0.13 -6.16 8.52
N ASN A 127 -0.54 -7.18 7.76
CA ASN A 127 -1.32 -6.99 6.52
C ASN A 127 -2.78 -6.65 6.81
N ALA A 128 -3.31 -7.07 7.96
CA ALA A 128 -4.67 -6.75 8.39
C ALA A 128 -4.81 -5.36 9.04
N ALA A 129 -3.70 -4.74 9.48
CA ALA A 129 -3.66 -3.47 10.20
C ALA A 129 -3.87 -2.27 9.26
#